data_AF-A0A7S1H4B9-F1
#
_entry.id   AF-A0A7S1H4B9-F1
#
_cell.length_a   1.000
_cell.length_b   1.000
_cell.length_c   1.000
_cell.angle_alpha   90.00
_cell.angle_beta   90.00
_cell.angle_gamma   90.00
#
_symmetry.space_group_name_H-M   'P 1'
#
loop_
_entity.id
_entity.type
_entity.pdbx_description
1 polymer ?
#
loop_
_entity_poly.entity_id
_entity_poly.type
_entity_poly.pdbx_seq_one_letter_code
_entity_poly.pdbx_strand_id
1 'polypeptide(L)'
;FTSEAGVADQVQVALVPFALAVGSSGVVLVLNAAMQAMQKGSVCVLISGIGGWAVFLPMAWSLGFQGHVSLGGVWLGAALGEVFKAMTMSLIFFTSDMY
;
A
#
# COMPACT_ATOMS: atom_id res chain seq x y z
N PHE A 1 22.61 11.85 -1.26
CA PHE A 1 23.06 10.83 -2.22
C PHE A 1 24.04 9.91 -1.53
N THR A 2 23.87 8.59 -1.65
CA THR A 2 24.84 7.61 -1.12
C THR A 2 26.08 7.56 -2.02
N SER A 3 27.26 7.34 -1.46
CA SER A 3 28.52 7.18 -2.20
C SER A 3 28.67 5.78 -2.82
N GLU A 4 27.79 4.85 -2.46
CA GLU A 4 27.83 3.46 -2.92
C GLU A 4 26.95 3.25 -4.15
N ALA A 5 27.59 2.96 -5.29
CA ALA A 5 26.92 2.84 -6.59
C ALA A 5 25.82 1.76 -6.61
N GLY A 6 26.04 0.63 -5.93
CA GLY A 6 25.05 -0.45 -5.86
C GLY A 6 23.77 -0.04 -5.14
N VAL A 7 23.88 0.76 -4.07
CA VAL A 7 22.71 1.26 -3.34
C VAL A 7 21.96 2.31 -4.16
N ALA A 8 22.69 3.18 -4.88
CA ALA A 8 22.08 4.20 -5.73
C ALA A 8 21.20 3.57 -6.83
N ASP A 9 21.67 2.50 -7.48
CA ASP A 9 20.93 1.77 -8.50
C ASP A 9 19.64 1.12 -7.95
N GLN A 10 19.75 0.47 -6.79
CA GLN A 10 18.58 -0.12 -6.11
C GLN A 10 17.52 0.93 -5.75
N VAL A 11 17.94 2.11 -5.30
CA VAL A 11 17.02 3.22 -5.00
C VAL A 11 16.35 3.71 -6.28
N GLN A 12 17.10 3.89 -7.38
CA GLN A 12 16.53 4.37 -8.64
C GLN A 12 15.41 3.48 -9.17
N VAL A 13 15.60 2.15 -9.13
CA VAL A 13 14.56 1.19 -9.54
C VAL A 13 13.34 1.22 -8.61
N ALA A 14 13.55 1.52 -7.33
CA ALA A 14 12.49 1.57 -6.34
C ALA A 14 11.67 2.89 -6.34
N LEU A 15 12.16 3.97 -6.94
CA LEU A 15 11.55 5.30 -6.84
C LEU A 15 10.09 5.35 -7.32
N VAL A 16 9.80 4.76 -8.48
CA VAL A 16 8.44 4.76 -9.06
C VAL A 16 7.46 3.96 -8.18
N PRO A 17 7.71 2.68 -7.86
CA PRO A 17 6.79 1.93 -6.99
C PRO A 17 6.70 2.53 -5.58
N PHE A 18 7.79 3.11 -5.06
CA PHE A 18 7.77 3.86 -3.81
C PHE A 18 6.80 5.04 -3.87
N ALA A 19 6.89 5.87 -4.91
CA ALA A 19 6.01 7.03 -5.08
C ALA A 19 4.54 6.60 -5.18
N LEU A 20 4.26 5.50 -5.88
CA LEU A 20 2.91 4.93 -5.95
C LEU A 20 2.40 4.45 -4.59
N ALA A 21 3.24 3.75 -3.82
CA ALA A 21 2.88 3.29 -2.48
C ALA A 21 2.58 4.47 -1.55
N VAL A 22 3.48 5.46 -1.47
CA VAL A 22 3.32 6.63 -0.60
C VAL A 22 2.13 7.49 -1.03
N GLY A 23 1.95 7.71 -2.33
CA GLY A 23 0.78 8.45 -2.85
C GLY A 23 -0.53 7.75 -2.50
N SER A 24 -0.58 6.43 -2.64
CA SER A 24 -1.75 5.63 -2.27
C SER A 24 -2.02 5.65 -0.76
N SER A 25 -0.97 5.64 0.07
CA SER A 25 -1.12 5.80 1.53
C SER A 25 -1.75 7.13 1.94
N GLY A 26 -1.49 8.21 1.20
CA GLY A 26 -2.19 9.48 1.40
C GLY A 26 -3.70 9.35 1.20
N VAL A 27 -4.14 8.64 0.16
CA VAL A 27 -5.56 8.37 -0.10
C VAL A 27 -6.17 7.50 1.00
N VAL A 28 -5.47 6.43 1.41
CA VAL A 28 -5.89 5.55 2.51
C VAL A 28 -6.06 6.33 3.81
N LEU A 29 -5.15 7.27 4.11
CA LEU A 29 -5.22 8.09 5.32
C LEU A 29 -6.47 8.97 5.34
N VAL A 30 -6.81 9.61 4.22
CA VAL A 30 -8.04 10.43 4.07
C VAL A 30 -9.30 9.56 4.21
N LEU A 31 -9.34 8.41 3.53
CA LEU A 31 -10.46 7.47 3.63
C LEU A 31 -10.63 6.92 5.05
N ASN A 32 -9.53 6.62 5.73
CA ASN A 32 -9.54 6.15 7.10
C ASN A 32 -10.12 7.21 8.06
N ALA A 33 -9.77 8.48 7.87
CA ALA A 33 -10.35 9.58 8.65
C ALA A 33 -11.86 9.71 8.40
N ALA A 34 -12.31 9.64 7.14
CA ALA A 34 -13.73 9.69 6.78
C ALA A 34 -14.51 8.51 7.40
N MET A 35 -13.98 7.30 7.29
CA MET A 35 -14.61 6.10 7.87
C MET A 35 -14.66 6.13 9.39
N GLN A 36 -13.67 6.71 10.06
CA GLN A 36 -13.72 6.94 11.51
C GLN A 36 -14.83 7.91 11.90
N ALA A 37 -15.05 8.98 11.12
CA ALA A 37 -16.17 9.89 11.34
C ALA A 37 -17.53 9.17 11.21
N MET A 38 -17.63 8.16 10.35
CA MET A 38 -18.82 7.29 10.20
C MET A 38 -18.92 6.17 11.26
N GLN A 39 -18.11 6.20 12.33
CA GLN A 39 -18.06 5.16 13.37
C GLN A 39 -17.66 3.76 12.85
N LYS A 40 -16.93 3.68 11.73
CA LYS A 40 -16.47 2.42 11.11
C LYS A 40 -14.99 2.12 11.39
N GLY A 41 -14.42 2.64 12.48
CA GLY A 41 -13.00 2.49 12.84
C GLY A 41 -12.52 1.03 12.87
N SER A 42 -13.31 0.11 13.44
CA SER A 42 -12.96 -1.32 13.49
C SER A 42 -12.84 -1.95 12.10
N VAL A 43 -13.67 -1.51 11.15
CA VAL A 43 -13.60 -1.96 9.74
C VAL A 43 -12.31 -1.50 9.10
N CYS A 44 -11.89 -0.26 9.36
CA CYS A 44 -10.61 0.26 8.85
C CYS A 44 -9.41 -0.49 9.38
N VAL A 45 -9.41 -0.87 10.66
CA VAL A 45 -8.35 -1.70 11.26
C VAL A 45 -8.29 -3.06 10.55
N LEU A 46 -9.44 -3.69 10.32
CA LEU A 46 -9.50 -4.98 9.63
C LEU A 46 -8.98 -4.88 8.19
N ILE A 47 -9.40 -3.88 7.43
CA ILE A 47 -8.91 -3.66 6.05
C ILE A 47 -7.41 -3.40 6.04
N SER A 48 -6.92 -2.58 6.97
CA SER A 48 -5.49 -2.28 7.10
C SER A 48 -4.68 -3.55 7.42
N GLY A 49 -5.20 -4.39 8.31
CA GLY A 49 -4.62 -5.69 8.64
C GLY A 49 -4.55 -6.61 7.42
N ILE A 50 -5.65 -6.77 6.68
CA ILE A 50 -5.70 -7.62 5.48
C ILE A 50 -4.77 -7.08 4.39
N GLY A 51 -4.85 -5.78 4.09
CA GLY A 51 -3.99 -5.16 3.07
C GLY A 51 -2.50 -5.24 3.40
N GLY A 52 -2.14 -5.20 4.70
CA GLY A 52 -0.75 -5.40 5.14
C GLY A 52 -0.31 -6.86 5.07
N TRP A 53 -1.05 -7.76 5.73
CA TRP A 53 -0.60 -9.14 5.94
C TRP A 53 -0.95 -10.08 4.79
N ALA A 54 -2.12 -9.94 4.18
CA ALA A 54 -2.61 -10.85 3.16
C ALA A 54 -2.30 -10.37 1.73
N VAL A 55 -2.02 -9.08 1.54
CA VAL A 55 -1.72 -8.51 0.22
C VAL A 55 -0.28 -8.02 0.13
N PHE A 56 0.12 -7.02 0.93
CA PHE A 56 1.46 -6.46 0.85
C PHE A 56 2.54 -7.52 1.08
N LEU A 57 2.53 -8.22 2.23
CA LEU A 57 3.62 -9.16 2.56
C LEU A 57 3.78 -10.29 1.52
N PRO A 58 2.71 -10.98 1.06
CA PRO A 58 2.85 -12.01 0.04
C PRO A 58 3.33 -11.46 -1.30
N MET A 59 2.85 -10.28 -1.71
CA MET A 59 3.29 -9.65 -2.96
C MET A 59 4.73 -9.16 -2.88
N ALA A 60 5.16 -8.62 -1.74
CA ALA A 60 6.55 -8.24 -1.53
C ALA A 60 7.47 -9.46 -1.53
N TRP A 61 7.03 -10.58 -0.95
CA TRP A 61 7.76 -11.85 -1.00
C TRP A 61 7.90 -12.37 -2.44
N SER A 62 6.79 -12.45 -3.17
CA SER A 62 6.79 -12.99 -4.53
C SER A 62 7.55 -12.10 -5.51
N LEU A 63 7.38 -10.78 -5.46
CA LEU A 63 8.02 -9.86 -6.41
C LEU A 63 9.45 -9.52 -6.02
N GLY A 64 9.69 -9.23 -4.75
CA GLY A 64 11.01 -8.79 -4.26
C GLY A 64 12.02 -9.93 -4.18
N PHE A 65 11.59 -11.10 -3.68
CA PHE A 65 12.50 -12.22 -3.42
C PHE A 65 12.45 -13.28 -4.52
N GLN A 66 11.27 -13.82 -4.84
CA GLN A 66 11.16 -14.87 -5.87
C GLN A 66 11.30 -14.32 -7.29
N GLY A 67 10.77 -13.12 -7.55
CA GLY A 67 10.83 -12.46 -8.86
C GLY A 67 12.15 -11.75 -9.15
N HIS A 68 13.10 -11.75 -8.21
CA HIS A 68 14.40 -11.08 -8.32
C HIS A 68 14.33 -9.57 -8.64
N VAL A 69 13.21 -8.91 -8.37
CA VAL A 69 13.03 -7.46 -8.56
C VAL A 69 13.58 -6.65 -7.38
N SER A 70 14.12 -7.34 -6.36
CA SER A 70 14.78 -6.73 -5.19
C SER A 70 13.89 -5.67 -4.53
N LEU A 71 14.47 -4.53 -4.15
CA LEU A 71 13.78 -3.42 -3.49
C LEU A 71 12.58 -2.90 -4.29
N GLY A 72 12.67 -2.86 -5.62
CA GLY A 72 11.57 -2.46 -6.48
C GLY A 72 10.34 -3.37 -6.33
N GLY A 73 10.55 -4.68 -6.24
CA GLY A 73 9.48 -5.65 -6.02
C GLY A 73 8.81 -5.53 -4.66
N VAL A 74 9.59 -5.21 -3.61
CA VAL A 74 9.05 -4.96 -2.26
C VAL A 74 8.14 -3.74 -2.26
N TRP A 75 8.56 -2.62 -2.86
CA TRP A 75 7.73 -1.42 -2.94
C TRP A 75 6.53 -1.59 -3.87
N LEU A 76 6.64 -2.39 -4.92
CA LEU A 76 5.50 -2.72 -5.76
C LEU A 76 4.45 -3.53 -4.98
N GLY A 77 4.90 -4.49 -4.17
CA GLY A 77 4.02 -5.19 -3.23
C GLY A 77 3.35 -4.23 -2.24
N ALA A 78 4.08 -3.24 -1.72
CA ALA A 78 3.53 -2.22 -0.84
C ALA A 78 2.45 -1.39 -1.55
N ALA A 79 2.72 -0.94 -2.78
CA ALA A 79 1.75 -0.21 -3.59
C ALA A 79 0.47 -1.03 -3.83
N LEU A 80 0.58 -2.33 -4.12
CA LEU A 80 -0.57 -3.21 -4.29
C LEU A 80 -1.40 -3.33 -3.00
N GLY A 81 -0.74 -3.45 -1.85
CA GLY A 81 -1.41 -3.47 -0.55
C GLY A 81 -2.16 -2.16 -0.25
N GLU A 82 -1.56 -1.01 -0.57
CA GLU A 82 -2.18 0.29 -0.39
C GLU A 82 -3.36 0.51 -1.35
N VAL A 83 -3.22 0.14 -2.62
CA VAL A 83 -4.32 0.20 -3.60
C VAL A 83 -5.47 -0.70 -3.16
N PHE A 84 -5.20 -1.91 -2.68
CA PHE A 84 -6.24 -2.80 -2.14
C PHE A 84 -7.01 -2.15 -0.98
N LYS A 85 -6.30 -1.54 -0.02
CA LYS A 85 -6.94 -0.82 1.10
C LYS A 85 -7.80 0.33 0.58
N ALA A 86 -7.24 1.16 -0.30
CA ALA A 86 -7.93 2.33 -0.85
C ALA A 86 -9.22 1.93 -1.60
N MET A 87 -9.16 0.91 -2.45
CA MET A 87 -10.32 0.41 -3.18
C MET A 87 -11.39 -0.14 -2.23
N THR A 88 -10.98 -0.95 -1.25
CA THR A 88 -11.92 -1.56 -0.30
C THR A 88 -12.58 -0.52 0.60
N MET A 89 -11.79 0.42 1.13
CA MET A 89 -12.33 1.53 1.93
C MET A 89 -13.25 2.43 1.11
N SER A 90 -12.88 2.75 -0.14
CA SER A 90 -13.74 3.56 -1.03
C SER A 90 -15.06 2.84 -1.31
N LEU A 91 -15.03 1.54 -1.60
CA LEU A 91 -16.24 0.75 -1.82
C LEU A 91 -17.17 0.79 -0.61
N ILE A 92 -16.64 0.59 0.59
CA ILE A 92 -17.45 0.64 1.82
C ILE A 92 -17.97 2.05 2.07
N PHE A 93 -17.13 3.08 1.88
CA PHE A 93 -17.52 4.47 2.03
C PHE A 93 -18.73 4.80 1.13
N PHE A 94 -18.63 4.54 -0.18
CA PHE A 94 -19.71 4.85 -1.12
C PHE A 94 -20.96 3.99 -0.94
N THR A 95 -20.82 2.71 -0.56
CA THR A 95 -21.99 1.86 -0.29
C THR A 95 -22.69 2.22 1.01
N SER A 96 -21.98 2.83 1.97
CA SER A 96 -22.54 3.26 3.26
C SER A 96 -23.25 4.61 3.19
N ASP A 97 -22.94 5.45 2.20
CA ASP A 97 -23.61 6.75 1.96
C ASP A 97 -24.93 6.61 1.17
N MET A 98 -25.19 5.46 0.55
CA MET A 98 -26.42 5.21 -0.22
C MET A 98 -27.63 4.76 0.64
N TYR A 99 -27.47 4.64 1.96
CA TYR A 99 -28.50 4.24 2.92
C TYR A 99 -28.55 5.21 4.10
#